data_AF-A0A1I8HBS0-F1
#
_entry.id   AF-A0A1I8HBS0-F1
#
_cell.length_a   1.000
_cell.length_b   1.000
_cell.length_c   1.000
_cell.angle_alpha   90.00
_cell.angle_beta   90.00
_cell.angle_gamma   90.00
#
_symmetry.space_group_name_H-M   'P 1'
#
loop_
_entity.id
_entity.type
_entity.pdbx_description
1 polymer ?
#
loop_
_entity_poly.entity_id
_entity_poly.type
_entity_poly.pdbx_seq_one_letter_code
_entity_poly.pdbx_strand_id
1 'polypeptide(L)'
;KITNAGPDKKPGAVWSVVNQLTGSKRCNALNLAGDTPEERRNELQTFFSGIAALPDESFFNTSPIIIDEVLQLAKKMPGNKATGPDDVSVEILHLPQVALEVKRVMNCVLAGGRAPAEWRTAQIIGIPKRNQAPSKSKSIAGSQHG
;
A
#
# COMPACT_ATOMS: atom_id res chain seq x y z
N LYS A 1 -24.19 28.19 32.04
CA LYS A 1 -24.50 28.92 30.79
C LYS A 1 -23.15 29.38 30.20
N ILE A 2 -22.54 28.57 29.33
CA ILE A 2 -21.25 28.91 28.70
C ILE A 2 -21.57 29.39 27.29
N THR A 3 -21.13 30.60 26.99
CA THR A 3 -21.36 31.36 25.77
C THR A 3 -20.42 30.92 24.63
N ASN A 4 -20.89 31.15 23.41
CA ASN A 4 -20.42 30.64 22.12
C ASN A 4 -19.02 31.11 21.65
N ALA A 5 -18.58 30.41 20.61
CA ALA A 5 -17.78 30.85 19.45
C ALA A 5 -16.26 30.64 19.49
N GLY A 6 -15.82 29.42 19.10
CA GLY A 6 -14.51 29.19 18.47
C GLY A 6 -14.67 29.22 16.95
N PRO A 7 -13.69 29.73 16.18
CA PRO A 7 -13.90 30.07 14.78
C PRO A 7 -14.16 28.82 13.94
N ASP A 8 -15.23 28.86 13.15
CA ASP A 8 -15.51 27.95 12.05
C ASP A 8 -14.34 27.94 11.07
N LYS A 9 -13.32 27.12 11.35
CA LYS A 9 -12.22 26.87 10.43
C LYS A 9 -12.78 26.02 9.30
N LYS A 10 -13.16 26.72 8.23
CA LYS A 10 -13.67 26.15 6.97
C LYS A 10 -12.87 24.87 6.63
N PRO A 11 -13.52 23.70 6.51
CA PRO A 11 -12.84 22.41 6.30
C PRO A 11 -11.92 22.41 5.06
N GLY A 12 -12.18 23.28 4.09
CA GLY A 12 -11.31 23.49 2.92
C GLY A 12 -9.90 24.01 3.24
N ALA A 13 -9.71 24.76 4.34
CA ALA A 13 -8.39 25.24 4.74
C ALA A 13 -7.50 24.10 5.28
N VAL A 14 -8.10 23.18 6.04
CA VAL A 14 -7.41 21.99 6.57
C VAL A 14 -6.98 21.08 5.41
N TRP A 15 -7.88 20.82 4.47
CA TRP A 15 -7.58 20.00 3.29
C TRP A 15 -6.54 20.64 2.36
N SER A 16 -6.50 21.97 2.25
CA SER A 16 -5.47 22.67 1.49
C SER A 16 -4.07 22.48 2.07
N VAL A 17 -3.93 22.47 3.40
CA VAL A 17 -2.65 22.21 4.09
C VAL A 17 -2.21 20.76 3.90
N VAL A 18 -3.15 19.81 4.04
CA VAL A 18 -2.88 18.38 3.82
C VAL A 18 -2.42 18.11 2.38
N ASN A 19 -3.07 18.71 1.38
CA ASN A 19 -2.69 18.54 -0.02
C ASN A 19 -1.31 19.15 -0.34
N GLN A 20 -0.94 20.27 0.30
CA GLN A 20 0.41 20.83 0.19
C GLN A 20 1.47 19.91 0.81
N LEU A 21 1.21 19.36 1.99
CA LEU A 21 2.16 18.48 2.69
C LEU A 21 2.35 17.14 1.98
N THR A 22 1.31 16.63 1.34
CA THR A 22 1.32 15.32 0.66
C THR A 22 1.67 15.41 -0.82
N GLY A 23 1.77 16.62 -1.38
CA GLY A 23 2.03 16.83 -2.82
C GLY A 23 0.91 16.32 -3.73
N SER A 24 -0.30 16.14 -3.19
CA SER A 24 -1.43 15.57 -3.93
C SER A 24 -1.91 16.56 -5.00
N LYS A 25 -1.79 16.17 -6.28
CA LYS A 25 -2.29 16.96 -7.41
C LYS A 25 -3.82 16.98 -7.39
N ARG A 26 -4.42 18.12 -7.76
CA ARG A 26 -5.87 18.21 -8.00
C ARG A 26 -6.28 17.09 -8.98
N CYS A 27 -7.18 16.21 -8.55
CA CYS A 27 -7.85 15.30 -9.46
C CYS A 27 -8.64 16.15 -10.45
N ASN A 28 -8.40 15.94 -11.75
CA ASN A 28 -9.30 16.46 -12.77
C ASN A 28 -10.70 15.92 -12.46
N ALA A 29 -11.70 16.79 -12.45
CA ALA A 29 -13.09 16.34 -12.35
C ALA A 29 -13.32 15.33 -13.48
N LEU A 30 -13.75 14.12 -13.13
CA LEU A 30 -14.23 13.18 -14.13
C LEU A 30 -15.46 13.85 -14.76
N ASN A 31 -15.37 14.20 -16.05
CA ASN A 31 -16.50 14.70 -16.82
C ASN A 31 -17.46 13.53 -17.03
N LEU A 32 -18.25 13.25 -16.00
CA LEU A 32 -19.38 12.32 -16.08
C LEU A 32 -20.50 13.08 -16.80
N ALA A 33 -20.95 12.58 -17.95
CA ALA A 33 -21.91 13.22 -18.83
C ALA A 33 -23.37 13.08 -18.34
N GLY A 34 -23.60 12.41 -17.20
CA GLY A 34 -24.93 12.22 -16.63
C GLY A 34 -25.45 13.43 -15.85
N ASP A 35 -26.55 14.02 -16.31
CA ASP A 35 -27.28 15.08 -15.61
C ASP A 35 -28.12 14.53 -14.43
N THR A 36 -28.39 13.22 -14.43
CA THR A 36 -29.10 12.53 -13.34
C THR A 36 -28.17 11.64 -12.49
N PRO A 37 -28.51 11.40 -11.20
CA PRO A 37 -27.77 10.46 -10.36
C PRO A 37 -27.70 9.04 -10.92
N GLU A 38 -28.70 8.62 -11.69
CA GLU A 38 -28.77 7.29 -12.32
C GLU A 38 -27.74 7.17 -13.45
N GLU A 39 -27.71 8.15 -14.34
CA GLU A 39 -26.75 8.20 -15.46
C GLU A 39 -25.32 8.24 -14.97
N ARG A 40 -25.03 9.04 -13.93
CA ARG A 40 -23.70 9.08 -13.31
C ARG A 40 -23.28 7.73 -12.73
N ARG A 41 -24.21 6.97 -12.11
CA ARG A 41 -23.91 5.63 -11.61
C ARG A 41 -23.63 4.65 -12.75
N ASN A 42 -24.42 4.71 -13.82
CA ASN A 42 -24.23 3.86 -14.98
C ASN A 42 -22.89 4.16 -15.68
N GLU A 43 -22.53 5.43 -15.85
CA GLU A 43 -21.24 5.82 -16.42
C GLU A 43 -20.05 5.39 -15.57
N LEU A 44 -20.13 5.58 -14.25
CA LEU A 44 -19.12 5.07 -13.33
C LEU A 44 -19.02 3.55 -13.42
N GLN A 45 -20.16 2.84 -13.47
CA GLN A 45 -20.19 1.40 -13.63
C GLN A 45 -19.53 0.99 -14.95
N THR A 46 -19.85 1.63 -16.08
CA THR A 46 -19.22 1.33 -17.38
C THR A 46 -17.72 1.63 -17.38
N PHE A 47 -17.31 2.78 -16.84
CA PHE A 47 -15.90 3.18 -16.72
C PHE A 47 -15.10 2.17 -15.90
N PHE A 48 -15.65 1.74 -14.75
CA PHE A 48 -14.99 0.79 -13.90
C PHE A 48 -15.19 -0.67 -14.33
N SER A 49 -16.20 -1.04 -15.11
CA SER A 49 -16.38 -2.41 -15.62
C SER A 49 -15.19 -2.88 -16.46
N GLY A 50 -14.57 -1.98 -17.24
CA GLY A 50 -13.35 -2.32 -18.00
C GLY A 50 -12.08 -2.41 -17.13
N ILE A 51 -12.08 -1.78 -15.96
CA ILE A 51 -10.93 -1.72 -15.04
C ILE A 51 -11.02 -2.82 -13.96
N ALA A 52 -12.25 -3.11 -13.53
CA ALA A 52 -12.61 -4.00 -12.44
C ALA A 52 -13.23 -5.30 -12.95
N ALA A 53 -13.08 -5.62 -14.24
CA ALA A 53 -13.22 -6.99 -14.71
C ALA A 53 -12.14 -7.83 -14.01
N LEU A 54 -12.43 -8.23 -12.78
CA LEU A 54 -11.64 -9.19 -12.05
C LEU A 54 -11.71 -10.50 -12.85
N PRO A 55 -10.58 -11.15 -13.10
CA PRO A 55 -10.62 -12.48 -13.69
C PRO A 55 -11.52 -13.38 -12.83
N ASP A 56 -12.29 -14.23 -13.48
CA ASP A 56 -13.12 -15.22 -12.78
C ASP A 56 -12.25 -16.04 -11.82
N GLU A 57 -12.83 -16.48 -10.70
CA GLU A 57 -12.09 -17.21 -9.66
C GLU A 57 -11.43 -18.48 -10.24
N SER A 58 -12.01 -19.06 -11.29
CA SER A 58 -11.47 -20.20 -12.03
C SER A 58 -10.16 -19.92 -12.78
N PHE A 59 -9.79 -18.65 -12.98
CA PHE A 59 -8.55 -18.25 -13.62
C PHE A 59 -7.33 -18.44 -12.71
N PHE A 60 -7.54 -18.46 -11.39
CA PHE A 60 -6.45 -18.60 -10.43
C PHE A 60 -6.16 -20.08 -10.17
N ASN A 61 -4.89 -20.47 -10.32
CA ASN A 61 -4.45 -21.78 -9.87
C ASN A 61 -4.41 -21.82 -8.34
N THR A 62 -5.39 -22.48 -7.72
CA THR A 62 -5.46 -22.69 -6.26
C THR A 62 -4.89 -24.05 -5.83
N SER A 63 -4.17 -24.75 -6.71
CA SER A 63 -3.50 -25.99 -6.35
C SER A 63 -2.47 -25.74 -5.26
N PRO A 64 -2.22 -26.72 -4.36
CA PRO A 64 -1.20 -26.57 -3.33
C PRO A 64 0.17 -26.28 -3.94
N ILE A 65 0.86 -25.29 -3.39
CA ILE A 65 2.23 -24.94 -3.78
C ILE A 65 3.16 -26.11 -3.48
N ILE A 66 3.97 -26.51 -4.46
CA ILE A 66 5.00 -27.53 -4.31
C ILE A 66 6.38 -26.91 -4.04
N ILE A 67 7.28 -27.68 -3.44
CA ILE A 67 8.61 -27.17 -3.04
C ILE A 67 9.42 -26.71 -4.26
N ASP A 68 9.28 -27.38 -5.40
CA ASP A 68 10.00 -27.03 -6.63
C ASP A 68 9.59 -25.66 -7.16
N GLU A 69 8.33 -25.25 -7.01
CA GLU A 69 7.87 -23.91 -7.39
C GLU A 69 8.56 -22.85 -6.53
N VAL A 70 8.66 -23.07 -5.22
CA VAL A 70 9.34 -22.17 -4.28
C VAL A 70 10.82 -22.04 -4.65
N LEU A 71 11.49 -23.16 -4.90
CA LEU A 71 12.92 -23.17 -5.27
C LEU A 71 13.17 -22.52 -6.64
N GLN A 72 12.29 -22.74 -7.62
CA GLN A 72 12.38 -22.08 -8.92
C GLN A 72 12.17 -20.58 -8.83
N LEU A 73 11.26 -20.12 -7.97
CA LEU A 73 11.05 -18.71 -7.69
C LEU A 73 12.27 -18.10 -7.01
N ALA A 74 12.81 -18.76 -5.97
CA ALA A 74 14.01 -18.30 -5.26
C ALA A 74 15.18 -18.05 -6.22
N LYS A 75 15.42 -18.96 -7.17
CA LYS A 75 16.47 -18.82 -8.20
C LYS A 75 16.29 -17.61 -9.12
N LYS A 76 15.05 -17.16 -9.33
CA LYS A 76 14.72 -16.00 -10.17
C LYS A 76 14.79 -14.68 -9.39
N MET A 77 14.84 -14.74 -8.06
CA MET A 77 14.89 -13.53 -7.25
C MET A 77 16.27 -12.89 -7.36
N PRO A 78 16.36 -11.61 -7.75
CA PRO A 78 17.64 -10.91 -7.78
C PRO A 78 18.20 -10.80 -6.36
N GLY A 79 19.48 -11.14 -6.20
CA GLY A 79 20.20 -10.96 -4.93
C GLY A 79 20.39 -9.48 -4.57
N ASN A 80 20.93 -9.24 -3.38
CA ASN A 80 21.21 -7.90 -2.83
C ASN A 80 19.98 -7.01 -2.64
N LYS A 81 18.82 -7.62 -2.39
CA LYS A 81 17.63 -6.88 -1.94
C LYS A 81 17.80 -6.47 -0.49
N ALA A 82 17.15 -5.36 -0.12
CA ALA A 82 17.08 -4.97 1.28
C ALA A 82 16.43 -6.09 2.09
N THR A 83 17.07 -6.46 3.18
CA THR A 83 16.55 -7.43 4.15
C THR A 83 15.37 -6.83 4.91
N GLY A 84 14.52 -7.70 5.45
CA GLY A 84 13.48 -7.31 6.38
C GLY A 84 14.05 -6.92 7.74
N PRO A 85 13.19 -6.58 8.72
CA PRO A 85 13.61 -6.28 10.10
C PRO A 85 14.30 -7.45 10.82
N ASP A 86 14.15 -8.65 10.27
CA ASP A 86 14.76 -9.90 10.74
C ASP A 86 16.18 -10.12 10.17
N ASP A 87 16.65 -9.23 9.30
CA ASP A 87 17.93 -9.33 8.58
C ASP A 87 18.10 -10.63 7.76
N VAL A 88 16.98 -11.24 7.36
CA VAL A 88 16.98 -12.48 6.56
C VAL A 88 17.04 -12.13 5.09
N SER A 89 18.10 -12.59 4.42
CA SER A 89 18.32 -12.35 3.01
C SER A 89 17.53 -13.33 2.13
N VAL A 90 17.21 -12.92 0.89
CA VAL A 90 16.43 -13.75 -0.04
C VAL A 90 17.16 -15.03 -0.44
N GLU A 91 18.49 -15.02 -0.36
CA GLU A 91 19.37 -16.13 -0.67
C GLU A 91 19.08 -17.35 0.23
N ILE A 92 18.59 -17.13 1.45
CA ILE A 92 18.22 -18.19 2.39
C ILE A 92 17.06 -19.06 1.85
N LEU A 93 16.22 -18.54 0.95
CA LEU A 93 15.16 -19.33 0.28
C LEU A 93 15.72 -20.45 -0.62
N HIS A 94 17.01 -20.40 -0.99
CA HIS A 94 17.65 -21.49 -1.74
C HIS A 94 17.87 -22.74 -0.88
N LEU A 95 17.83 -22.61 0.46
CA LEU A 95 17.96 -23.74 1.37
C LEU A 95 16.66 -24.57 1.35
N PRO A 96 16.69 -25.86 1.01
CA PRO A 96 15.49 -26.69 0.92
C PRO A 96 14.66 -26.71 2.20
N GLN A 97 15.31 -26.70 3.37
CA GLN A 97 14.58 -26.64 4.65
C GLN A 97 13.76 -25.35 4.78
N VAL A 98 14.28 -24.21 4.35
CA VAL A 98 13.55 -22.93 4.42
C VAL A 98 12.44 -22.91 3.39
N ALA A 99 12.70 -23.40 2.17
CA ALA A 99 11.67 -23.52 1.14
C ALA A 99 10.51 -24.42 1.60
N LEU A 100 10.78 -25.47 2.36
CA LEU A 100 9.75 -26.34 2.95
C LEU A 100 8.86 -25.59 3.94
N GLU A 101 9.46 -24.80 4.83
CA GLU A 101 8.73 -23.98 5.81
C GLU A 101 7.85 -22.93 5.12
N VAL A 102 8.40 -22.24 4.12
CA VAL A 102 7.67 -21.25 3.31
C VAL A 102 6.50 -21.91 2.60
N LYS A 103 6.73 -23.05 1.93
CA LYS A 103 5.68 -23.86 1.30
C LYS A 103 4.56 -24.18 2.29
N ARG A 104 4.92 -24.64 3.50
CA ARG A 104 3.95 -24.99 4.54
C ARG A 104 3.11 -23.78 4.93
N VAL A 105 3.74 -22.66 5.28
CA VAL A 105 3.02 -21.44 5.71
C VAL A 105 2.09 -20.93 4.60
N MET A 106 2.59 -20.85 3.36
CA MET A 106 1.79 -20.38 2.23
C MET A 106 0.57 -21.26 1.97
N ASN A 107 0.75 -22.59 1.93
CA ASN A 107 -0.38 -23.50 1.73
C ASN A 107 -1.38 -23.46 2.88
N CYS A 108 -0.92 -23.29 4.12
CA CYS A 108 -1.82 -23.08 5.26
C CYS A 108 -2.68 -21.83 5.07
N VAL A 109 -2.09 -20.71 4.63
CA VAL A 109 -2.83 -19.45 4.39
C VAL A 109 -3.80 -19.59 3.21
N LEU A 110 -3.35 -20.19 2.09
CA LEU A 110 -4.20 -20.41 0.91
C LEU A 110 -5.39 -21.34 1.19
N ALA A 111 -5.24 -22.31 2.10
CA ALA A 111 -6.32 -23.18 2.55
C ALA A 111 -7.30 -22.50 3.54
N GLY A 112 -7.21 -21.17 3.73
CA GLY A 112 -8.08 -20.40 4.63
C GLY A 112 -7.51 -20.23 6.05
N GLY A 113 -6.27 -20.64 6.28
CA GLY A 113 -5.57 -20.39 7.54
C GLY A 113 -5.26 -18.90 7.75
N ARG A 114 -5.04 -18.52 9.00
CA ARG A 114 -4.71 -17.12 9.34
C ARG A 114 -3.30 -16.77 8.89
N ALA A 115 -3.16 -15.69 8.13
CA ALA A 115 -1.86 -15.12 7.79
C ALA A 115 -1.08 -14.68 9.05
N PRO A 116 0.26 -14.86 9.06
CA PRO A 116 1.13 -14.34 10.11
C PRO A 116 0.80 -12.88 10.48
N ALA A 117 0.88 -12.54 11.76
CA ALA A 117 0.51 -11.21 12.23
C ALA A 117 1.49 -10.14 11.72
N GLU A 118 2.74 -10.54 11.57
CA GLU A 118 3.87 -9.77 11.05
C GLU A 118 3.59 -9.32 9.62
N TRP A 119 2.98 -10.17 8.78
CA TRP A 119 2.62 -9.82 7.39
C TRP A 119 1.47 -8.82 7.30
N ARG A 120 0.69 -8.69 8.37
CA ARG A 120 -0.45 -7.74 8.46
C ARG A 120 -0.02 -6.37 8.99
N THR A 121 1.26 -6.19 9.31
CA THR A 121 1.80 -4.95 9.87
C THR A 121 2.83 -4.36 8.91
N ALA A 122 2.66 -3.09 8.53
CA ALA A 122 3.59 -2.39 7.64
C ALA A 122 4.55 -1.51 8.43
N GLN A 123 5.86 -1.65 8.19
CA GLN A 123 6.88 -0.71 8.66
C GLN A 123 7.20 0.29 7.54
N ILE A 124 6.97 1.58 7.79
CA ILE A 124 7.17 2.63 6.80
C ILE A 124 8.51 3.32 7.05
N ILE A 125 9.43 3.20 6.08
CA ILE A 125 10.73 3.88 6.09
C ILE A 125 10.78 4.85 4.89
N GLY A 126 11.02 6.13 5.17
CA GLY A 126 11.11 7.16 4.13
C GLY A 126 12.43 7.08 3.38
N ILE A 127 12.41 6.74 2.09
CA ILE A 127 13.59 6.76 1.21
C ILE A 127 13.47 7.97 0.27
N PRO A 128 14.35 8.98 0.38
CA PRO A 128 14.32 10.13 -0.51
C PRO A 128 14.70 9.72 -1.95
N LYS A 129 13.92 10.18 -2.93
CA LYS A 129 14.22 9.97 -4.36
C LYS A 129 15.45 10.81 -4.76
N ARG A 130 16.43 10.17 -5.42
CA ARG A 130 17.59 10.87 -5.98
C ARG A 130 17.08 11.93 -6.99
N ASN A 131 17.45 13.21 -6.76
CA ASN A 131 17.08 14.43 -7.52
C ASN A 131 15.85 15.23 -7.05
N GLN A 132 15.21 14.87 -5.94
CA GLN A 132 14.36 15.82 -5.22
C GLN A 132 15.17 16.31 -4.03
N ALA A 133 15.66 17.55 -4.11
CA ALA A 133 16.21 18.20 -2.93
C ALA A 133 15.16 18.10 -1.81
N PRO A 134 15.49 17.64 -0.60
CA PRO A 134 14.58 17.77 0.51
C PRO A 134 14.30 19.26 0.67
N SER A 135 13.04 19.67 0.47
CA SER A 135 12.59 20.99 0.88
C SER A 135 12.97 21.11 2.36
N LYS A 136 13.92 22.01 2.64
CA LYS A 136 14.48 22.23 3.97
C LYS A 136 13.35 22.34 4.98
N SER A 137 13.15 21.33 5.81
CA SER A 137 12.38 21.47 7.03
C SER A 137 13.16 22.44 7.91
N LYS A 138 12.64 23.67 8.06
CA LYS A 138 13.09 24.57 9.12
C LYS A 138 12.75 23.89 10.44
N SER A 139 13.77 23.36 11.12
CA SER A 139 13.67 23.03 12.53
C SER A 139 13.37 24.32 13.27
N ILE A 140 12.17 24.43 13.83
CA ILE A 140 11.84 25.47 14.81
C ILE A 140 12.35 24.91 16.13
N ALA A 141 13.63 25.17 16.43
CA ALA A 141 14.15 24.99 17.77
C ALA A 141 13.50 26.04 18.67
N GLY A 142 12.46 25.63 19.39
CA GLY A 142 11.97 26.37 20.55
C GLY A 142 13.06 26.34 21.63
N SER A 143 13.82 27.42 21.70
CA SER A 143 14.79 27.71 22.74
C SER A 143 14.05 27.79 24.09
N GLN A 144 14.45 26.92 25.03
CA GLN A 144 14.18 27.10 26.45
C GLN A 144 15.29 27.97 27.04
N HIS A 145 14.97 29.20 27.39
CA HIS A 145 15.60 30.04 28.42
C HIS A 145 14.42 30.82 29.01
N GLY A 146 14.20 30.98 30.30
CA GLY A 146 14.97 30.82 31.53
C GLY A 146 14.19 31.63 32.55
#